data_AF-A0A5L8V871-F1
#
_entry.id   AF-A0A5L8V871-F1
#
_cell.length_a   1.000
_cell.length_b   1.000
_cell.length_c   1.000
_cell.angle_alpha   90.00
_cell.angle_beta   90.00
_cell.angle_gamma   90.00
#
_symmetry.space_group_name_H-M   'P 1'
#
loop_
_entity.id
_entity.type
_entity.pdbx_description
1 polymer ?
#
loop_
_entity_poly.entity_id
_entity_poly.type
_entity_poly.pdbx_seq_one_letter_code
_entity_poly.pdbx_strand_id
1 'polypeptide(L)'
;MNVTNTAFARIDQIAPFIHISSSVLFIAVQLSVVIFSRYFFKDIEQNTHRYKTILKEFRRFMISELCLISVICISGIFLLSRDEFKISDPMIEAIVATKWALMLFILSNIAYMWHKFNLAKNAFLNDEVIGTHENLVLIIYYFTPLNIVLSFISIYLGITFRGI
;
A
#
# COMPACT_ATOMS: atom_id res chain seq x y z
N MET A 1 -19.87 17.14 -35.15
CA MET A 1 -18.42 16.85 -35.22
C MET A 1 -17.85 17.04 -33.83
N ASN A 2 -17.49 15.95 -33.15
CA ASN A 2 -16.70 16.06 -31.92
C ASN A 2 -15.31 16.53 -32.31
N VAL A 3 -14.92 17.72 -31.84
CA VAL A 3 -13.54 18.20 -31.95
C VAL A 3 -12.68 17.17 -31.24
N THR A 4 -11.89 16.40 -31.98
CA THR A 4 -10.88 15.51 -31.41
C THR A 4 -9.90 16.39 -30.65
N ASN A 5 -10.05 16.43 -29.32
CA ASN A 5 -9.17 17.17 -28.44
C ASN A 5 -7.80 16.47 -28.44
N THR A 6 -6.85 17.01 -29.21
CA THR A 6 -5.50 16.49 -29.44
C THR A 6 -4.51 16.88 -28.34
N ALA A 7 -4.97 17.42 -27.21
CA ALA A 7 -4.11 17.78 -26.10
C ALA A 7 -3.31 16.56 -25.61
N PHE A 8 -1.99 16.71 -25.51
CA PHE A 8 -1.08 15.67 -25.01
C PHE A 8 -1.37 15.28 -23.54
N ALA A 9 -1.95 16.21 -22.77
CA ALA A 9 -2.24 16.06 -21.35
C ALA A 9 -3.76 15.97 -21.11
N ARG A 10 -4.39 14.88 -21.56
CA ARG A 10 -5.81 14.63 -21.28
C ARG A 10 -6.00 14.04 -19.89
N ILE A 11 -6.98 14.58 -19.16
CA ILE A 11 -7.36 14.09 -17.83
C ILE A 11 -7.76 12.60 -17.84
N ASP A 12 -8.32 12.11 -18.96
CA ASP A 12 -8.70 10.71 -19.17
C ASP A 12 -7.49 9.77 -19.34
N GLN A 13 -6.30 10.31 -19.60
CA GLN A 13 -5.04 9.57 -19.66
C GLN A 13 -4.25 9.75 -18.36
N ILE A 14 -4.24 10.97 -17.81
CA ILE A 14 -3.49 11.33 -16.60
C ILE A 14 -4.05 10.63 -15.36
N ALA A 15 -5.37 10.59 -15.16
CA ALA A 15 -5.95 9.97 -13.97
C ALA A 15 -5.65 8.44 -13.89
N PRO A 16 -5.85 7.66 -14.97
CA PRO A 16 -5.42 6.26 -15.03
C PRO A 16 -3.93 6.05 -14.77
N PHE A 17 -3.09 6.94 -15.31
CA PHE A 17 -1.63 6.89 -15.16
C PHE A 17 -1.20 7.15 -13.72
N ILE A 18 -1.74 8.19 -13.06
CA ILE A 18 -1.46 8.50 -11.65
C ILE A 18 -1.87 7.31 -10.78
N HIS A 19 -3.07 6.76 -10.98
CA HIS A 19 -3.59 5.66 -10.17
C HIS A 19 -2.69 4.41 -10.22
N ILE A 20 -2.28 3.98 -11.43
CA ILE A 20 -1.38 2.83 -11.60
C ILE A 20 0.00 3.14 -11.04
N SER A 21 0.55 4.32 -11.36
CA SER A 21 1.89 4.71 -10.89
C SER A 21 1.97 4.75 -9.37
N SER A 22 0.96 5.30 -8.69
CA SER A 22 0.87 5.29 -7.23
C SER A 22 0.77 3.88 -6.67
N SER A 23 0.03 2.98 -7.32
CA SER A 23 -0.06 1.57 -6.92
C SER A 23 1.28 0.84 -7.03
N VAL A 24 2.05 1.10 -8.09
CA VAL A 24 3.40 0.54 -8.26
C VAL A 24 4.36 1.11 -7.22
N LEU A 25 4.33 2.43 -6.97
CA LEU A 25 5.16 3.06 -5.93
C LEU A 25 4.81 2.54 -4.52
N PHE A 26 3.53 2.25 -4.26
CA PHE A 26 3.08 1.66 -2.99
C PHE A 26 3.71 0.29 -2.76
N ILE A 27 3.72 -0.58 -3.77
CA ILE A 27 4.43 -1.86 -3.71
C ILE A 27 5.95 -1.65 -3.54
N ALA A 28 6.54 -0.67 -4.23
CA ALA A 28 7.97 -0.38 -4.11
C ALA A 28 8.39 0.05 -2.70
N VAL A 29 7.56 0.86 -2.02
CA VAL A 29 7.78 1.24 -0.60
C VAL A 29 7.78 -0.01 0.29
N GLN A 30 6.82 -0.91 0.11
CA GLN A 30 6.74 -2.14 0.89
C GLN A 30 7.91 -3.10 0.60
N LEU A 31 8.32 -3.25 -0.66
CA LEU A 31 9.52 -4.02 -1.02
C LEU A 31 10.77 -3.42 -0.39
N SER A 32 10.87 -2.09 -0.33
CA SER A 32 11.98 -1.39 0.33
C SER A 32 12.04 -1.73 1.81
N VAL A 33 10.90 -1.84 2.50
CA VAL A 33 10.83 -2.28 3.91
C VAL A 33 11.33 -3.72 4.05
N VAL A 34 10.90 -4.63 3.19
CA VAL A 34 11.35 -6.04 3.22
C VAL A 34 12.86 -6.14 3.00
N ILE A 35 13.40 -5.42 2.01
CA ILE A 35 14.85 -5.41 1.73
C ILE A 35 15.61 -4.78 2.89
N PHE A 36 15.19 -3.60 3.35
CA PHE A 36 15.80 -2.90 4.49
C PHE A 36 15.85 -3.80 5.72
N SER A 37 14.74 -4.48 6.04
CA SER A 37 14.69 -5.37 7.20
C SER A 37 15.71 -6.50 7.14
N ARG A 38 15.96 -7.10 5.98
CA ARG A 38 16.95 -8.18 5.84
C ARG A 38 18.36 -7.75 6.23
N TYR A 39 18.72 -6.48 6.01
CA TYR A 39 20.05 -5.96 6.38
C TYR A 39 20.08 -5.36 7.80
N PHE A 40 18.97 -4.76 8.24
CA PHE A 40 18.93 -4.02 9.50
C PHE A 40 18.48 -4.85 10.71
N PHE A 41 17.66 -5.88 10.50
CA PHE A 41 17.24 -6.82 11.54
C PHE A 41 18.21 -7.99 11.71
N LYS A 42 19.11 -8.20 10.77
CA LYS A 42 20.16 -9.21 10.92
C LYS A 42 21.02 -8.90 12.14
N ASP A 43 21.16 -9.89 13.02
CA ASP A 43 21.95 -9.84 14.26
C ASP A 43 21.58 -8.66 15.19
N ILE A 44 20.31 -8.23 15.14
CA ILE A 44 19.84 -7.05 15.89
C ILE A 44 19.86 -7.24 17.42
N GLU A 45 19.73 -8.48 17.88
CA GLU A 45 19.84 -8.84 19.31
C GLU A 45 21.23 -8.51 19.87
N GLN A 46 22.27 -8.59 19.04
CA GLN A 46 23.64 -8.23 19.42
C GLN A 46 23.90 -6.71 19.36
N ASN A 47 22.98 -5.94 18.75
CA ASN A 47 23.15 -4.51 18.47
C ASN A 47 21.84 -3.72 18.72
N THR A 48 21.27 -3.86 19.93
CA THR A 48 19.96 -3.29 20.30
C THR A 48 19.85 -1.78 20.11
N HIS A 49 20.95 -1.03 20.15
CA HIS A 49 20.98 0.41 19.86
C HIS A 49 20.45 0.75 18.45
N ARG A 50 20.48 -0.19 17.50
CA ARG A 50 19.96 -0.03 16.13
C ARG A 50 18.44 0.10 16.08
N TYR A 51 17.71 -0.38 17.10
CA TYR A 51 16.24 -0.26 17.17
C TYR A 51 15.77 1.20 17.10
N LYS A 52 16.51 2.13 17.70
CA LYS A 52 16.21 3.57 17.63
C LYS A 52 16.18 4.07 16.18
N THR A 53 17.18 3.69 15.39
CA THR A 53 17.28 4.05 13.97
C THR A 53 16.19 3.35 13.16
N ILE A 54 15.96 2.07 13.41
CA ILE A 54 14.92 1.29 12.72
C ILE A 54 13.56 1.91 12.96
N LEU A 55 13.15 2.16 14.20
CA LEU A 55 11.86 2.77 14.52
C LEU A 55 11.68 4.14 13.85
N LYS A 56 12.76 4.94 13.78
CA LYS A 56 12.74 6.24 13.10
C LYS A 56 12.50 6.10 11.60
N GLU A 57 13.23 5.23 10.91
CA GLU A 57 13.08 5.04 9.46
C GLU A 57 11.77 4.31 9.13
N PHE A 58 11.35 3.35 9.95
CA PHE A 58 10.08 2.65 9.81
C PHE A 58 8.89 3.59 9.88
N ARG A 59 8.92 4.58 10.78
CA ARG A 59 7.89 5.64 10.82
C ARG A 59 7.79 6.39 9.49
N ARG A 60 8.91 6.65 8.82
CA ARG A 60 8.92 7.35 7.52
C ARG A 60 8.28 6.46 6.45
N PHE A 61 8.63 5.17 6.40
CA PHE A 61 8.00 4.23 5.48
C PHE A 61 6.49 4.15 5.67
N MET A 62 6.02 4.03 6.92
CA MET A 62 4.59 3.98 7.22
C MET A 62 3.86 5.28 6.81
N ILE A 63 4.47 6.45 6.99
CA ILE A 63 3.90 7.72 6.52
C ILE A 63 3.85 7.75 4.99
N SER A 64 4.92 7.34 4.30
CA SER A 64 4.93 7.25 2.83
C SER A 64 3.86 6.30 2.31
N GLU A 65 3.65 5.16 2.98
CA GLU A 65 2.60 4.20 2.67
C GLU A 65 1.20 4.84 2.81
N LEU A 66 0.94 5.58 3.89
CA LEU A 66 -0.31 6.31 4.10
C LEU A 66 -0.56 7.40 3.04
N CYS A 67 0.49 8.12 2.63
CA CYS A 67 0.37 9.11 1.55
C CYS A 67 -0.01 8.44 0.23
N LEU A 68 0.66 7.33 -0.13
CA LEU A 68 0.41 6.63 -1.38
C LEU A 68 -0.98 5.98 -1.42
N ILE A 69 -1.42 5.31 -0.34
CA ILE A 69 -2.75 4.71 -0.30
C ILE A 69 -3.85 5.78 -0.39
N SER A 70 -3.63 6.96 0.19
CA SER A 70 -4.56 8.09 0.06
C SER A 70 -4.70 8.55 -1.39
N VAL A 71 -3.59 8.66 -2.13
CA VAL A 71 -3.60 8.99 -3.57
C VAL A 71 -4.32 7.91 -4.37
N ILE A 72 -4.08 6.62 -4.06
CA ILE A 72 -4.75 5.50 -4.75
C ILE A 72 -6.27 5.54 -4.50
N CYS A 73 -6.72 5.78 -3.26
CA CYS A 73 -8.14 5.89 -2.93
C CYS A 73 -8.82 7.05 -3.68
N ILE A 74 -8.23 8.25 -3.62
CA ILE A 74 -8.78 9.44 -4.27
C ILE A 74 -8.85 9.24 -5.79
N SER A 75 -7.77 8.76 -6.39
CA SER A 75 -7.74 8.49 -7.84
C SER A 75 -8.68 7.37 -8.25
N GLY A 76 -8.86 6.34 -7.42
CA GLY A 76 -9.82 5.25 -7.66
C GLY A 76 -11.27 5.73 -7.67
N ILE A 77 -11.66 6.57 -6.71
CA ILE A 77 -13.00 7.19 -6.68
C ILE A 77 -13.22 8.05 -7.93
N PHE A 78 -12.25 8.88 -8.30
CA PHE A 78 -12.37 9.75 -9.47
C PHE A 78 -12.52 8.98 -10.79
N LEU A 79 -11.84 7.83 -10.92
CA LEU A 79 -11.98 6.95 -12.08
C LEU A 79 -13.37 6.31 -12.15
N LEU A 80 -13.90 5.85 -11.01
CA LEU A 80 -15.23 5.25 -10.96
C LEU A 80 -16.35 6.23 -11.33
N SER A 81 -16.21 7.51 -10.98
CA SER A 81 -17.23 8.52 -11.29
C SER A 81 -17.25 8.95 -12.76
N ARG A 82 -16.23 8.59 -13.57
CA ARG A 82 -16.08 9.04 -14.96
C ARG A 82 -16.47 8.00 -15.98
N ASP A 83 -16.17 6.76 -15.68
CA ASP A 83 -16.67 5.67 -16.47
C ASP A 83 -18.17 5.58 -16.16
N GLU A 84 -19.01 6.02 -17.11
CA GLU A 84 -20.44 5.70 -17.13
C GLU A 84 -20.57 4.18 -17.30
N PHE A 85 -20.24 3.44 -16.25
CA PHE A 85 -20.36 2.00 -16.27
C PHE A 85 -21.83 1.71 -16.51
N LYS A 86 -22.12 1.11 -17.67
CA LYS A 86 -23.25 0.21 -17.77
C LYS A 86 -22.92 -0.96 -16.84
N ILE A 87 -23.18 -0.78 -15.55
CA ILE A 87 -23.22 -1.84 -14.52
C ILE A 87 -24.41 -2.73 -14.87
N SER A 88 -24.28 -3.43 -15.99
CA SER A 88 -25.22 -4.41 -16.51
C SER A 88 -24.53 -5.73 -16.77
N ASP A 89 -23.18 -5.75 -16.76
CA ASP A 89 -22.38 -6.97 -16.77
C ASP A 89 -22.03 -7.38 -15.32
N PRO A 90 -22.58 -8.50 -14.82
CA PRO A 90 -22.29 -9.02 -13.49
C PRO A 90 -20.80 -9.29 -13.24
N MET A 91 -20.02 -9.58 -14.29
CA MET A 91 -18.59 -9.83 -14.18
C MET A 91 -17.82 -8.55 -13.84
N ILE A 92 -18.19 -7.42 -14.47
CA ILE A 92 -17.59 -6.10 -14.21
C ILE A 92 -17.90 -5.67 -12.77
N GLU A 93 -19.15 -5.86 -12.33
CA GLU A 93 -19.57 -5.57 -10.95
C GLU A 93 -18.77 -6.38 -9.92
N ALA A 94 -18.60 -7.69 -10.16
CA ALA A 94 -17.81 -8.56 -9.29
C ALA A 94 -16.35 -8.12 -9.19
N ILE A 95 -15.72 -7.70 -10.31
CA ILE A 95 -14.35 -7.18 -10.30
C ILE A 95 -14.24 -5.89 -9.47
N VAL A 96 -15.16 -4.94 -9.66
CA VAL A 96 -15.17 -3.68 -8.90
C VAL A 96 -15.36 -3.93 -7.41
N ALA A 97 -16.33 -4.77 -7.04
CA ALA A 97 -16.58 -5.15 -5.64
C ALA A 97 -15.34 -5.81 -5.01
N THR A 98 -14.69 -6.72 -5.74
CA THR A 98 -13.47 -7.40 -5.27
C THR A 98 -12.32 -6.41 -5.05
N LYS A 99 -12.14 -5.43 -5.95
CA LYS A 99 -11.12 -4.38 -5.78
C LYS A 99 -11.37 -3.51 -4.55
N TRP A 100 -12.61 -3.16 -4.28
CA TRP A 100 -12.99 -2.43 -3.06
C TRP A 100 -12.76 -3.25 -1.80
N ALA A 101 -13.10 -4.54 -1.82
CA ALA A 101 -12.82 -5.46 -0.72
C ALA A 101 -11.31 -5.58 -0.44
N LEU A 102 -10.49 -5.74 -1.49
CA LEU A 102 -9.02 -5.75 -1.38
C LEU A 102 -8.49 -4.43 -0.80
N MET A 103 -9.00 -3.29 -1.28
CA MET A 103 -8.63 -1.97 -0.77
C MET A 103 -8.91 -1.84 0.73
N LEU A 104 -10.12 -2.21 1.17
CA LEU A 104 -10.51 -2.17 2.58
C LEU A 104 -9.65 -3.10 3.44
N PHE A 105 -9.31 -4.28 2.91
CA PHE A 105 -8.45 -5.23 3.60
C PHE A 105 -7.01 -4.72 3.74
N ILE A 106 -6.44 -4.11 2.69
CA ILE A 106 -5.13 -3.45 2.75
C ILE A 106 -5.16 -2.30 3.78
N LEU A 107 -6.19 -1.46 3.78
CA LEU A 107 -6.34 -0.37 4.76
C LEU A 107 -6.41 -0.89 6.20
N SER A 108 -7.13 -1.99 6.42
CA SER A 108 -7.23 -2.65 7.72
C SER A 108 -5.87 -3.22 8.17
N ASN A 109 -5.11 -3.82 7.26
CA ASN A 109 -3.74 -4.25 7.52
C ASN A 109 -2.85 -3.06 7.89
N ILE A 110 -2.89 -1.95 7.15
CA ILE A 110 -2.11 -0.75 7.47
C ILE A 110 -2.48 -0.20 8.85
N ALA A 111 -3.77 -0.14 9.18
CA ALA A 111 -4.23 0.29 10.51
C ALA A 111 -3.66 -0.61 11.61
N TYR A 112 -3.68 -1.93 11.42
CA TYR A 112 -3.10 -2.89 12.35
C TYR A 112 -1.58 -2.77 12.45
N MET A 113 -0.88 -2.57 11.34
CA MET A 113 0.56 -2.31 11.32
C MET A 113 0.90 -1.04 12.10
N TRP A 114 0.09 0.02 12.00
CA TRP A 114 0.28 1.25 12.76
C TRP A 114 0.10 1.03 14.27
N HIS A 115 -0.91 0.24 14.65
CA HIS A 115 -1.10 -0.18 16.03
C HIS A 115 0.12 -0.95 16.57
N LYS A 116 0.60 -1.95 15.81
CA LYS A 116 1.81 -2.72 16.17
C LYS A 116 3.06 -1.87 16.23
N PHE A 117 3.20 -0.88 15.35
CA PHE A 117 4.32 0.04 15.38
C PHE A 117 4.33 0.89 16.67
N ASN A 118 3.16 1.35 17.12
CA ASN A 118 3.04 2.07 18.39
C ASN A 118 3.38 1.18 19.58
N LEU A 119 2.95 -0.10 19.58
CA LEU A 119 3.35 -1.07 20.61
C LEU A 119 4.87 -1.30 20.61
N ALA A 120 5.49 -1.47 19.44
CA ALA A 120 6.95 -1.62 19.33
C ALA A 120 7.69 -0.39 19.88
N LYS A 121 7.21 0.82 19.56
CA LYS A 121 7.79 2.07 20.05
C LYS A 121 7.67 2.19 21.56
N ASN A 122 6.51 1.84 22.13
CA ASN A 122 6.29 1.91 23.58
C ASN A 122 7.15 0.87 24.32
N ALA A 123 7.23 -0.37 23.81
CA ALA A 123 8.11 -1.39 24.35
C ALA A 123 9.58 -0.93 24.35
N PHE A 124 10.03 -0.32 23.25
CA PHE A 124 11.39 0.23 23.15
C PHE A 124 11.67 1.33 24.18
N LEU A 125 10.68 2.18 24.48
CA LEU A 125 10.81 3.24 25.49
C LEU A 125 10.83 2.69 26.94
N ASN A 126 10.31 1.49 27.15
CA ASN A 126 10.31 0.78 28.42
C ASN A 126 11.47 -0.22 28.56
N ASP A 127 12.47 -0.14 27.66
CA ASP A 127 13.61 -1.07 27.58
C ASP A 127 13.22 -2.55 27.34
N GLU A 128 12.01 -2.81 26.83
CA GLU A 128 11.50 -4.14 26.48
C GLU A 128 11.90 -4.51 25.03
N VAL A 129 13.12 -5.03 24.88
CA VAL A 129 13.69 -5.38 23.57
C VAL A 129 12.89 -6.48 22.85
N ILE A 130 12.43 -7.51 23.58
CA ILE A 130 11.65 -8.62 23.02
C ILE A 130 10.33 -8.10 22.44
N GLY A 131 9.58 -7.31 23.21
CA GLY A 131 8.33 -6.72 22.75
C GLY A 131 8.52 -5.79 21.55
N THR A 132 9.65 -5.08 21.48
CA THR A 132 10.00 -4.27 20.30
C THR A 132 10.21 -5.14 19.07
N HIS A 133 10.99 -6.22 19.22
CA HIS A 133 11.34 -7.15 18.14
C HIS A 133 10.09 -7.82 17.57
N GLU A 134 9.29 -8.45 18.42
CA GLU A 134 8.12 -9.24 18.01
C GLU A 134 7.10 -8.38 17.25
N ASN A 135 6.81 -7.17 17.74
CA ASN A 135 5.87 -6.28 17.07
C ASN A 135 6.40 -5.81 15.70
N LEU A 136 7.71 -5.56 15.56
CA LEU A 136 8.30 -5.21 14.26
C LEU A 136 8.33 -6.41 13.30
N VAL A 137 8.63 -7.61 13.79
CA VAL A 137 8.60 -8.86 13.02
C VAL A 137 7.20 -9.10 12.43
N LEU A 138 6.15 -8.91 13.21
CA LEU A 138 4.78 -9.02 12.73
C LEU A 138 4.52 -8.08 11.54
N ILE A 139 4.94 -6.83 11.63
CA ILE A 139 4.74 -5.88 10.53
C ILE A 139 5.54 -6.32 9.30
N ILE A 140 6.84 -6.51 9.46
CA ILE A 140 7.81 -6.69 8.37
C ILE A 140 7.64 -8.01 7.64
N TYR A 141 7.44 -9.10 8.38
CA TYR A 141 7.50 -10.46 7.82
C TYR A 141 6.11 -11.07 7.58
N TYR A 142 5.04 -10.45 8.10
CA TYR A 142 3.67 -10.95 7.88
C TYR A 142 2.80 -9.95 7.13
N PHE A 143 2.60 -8.75 7.67
CA PHE A 143 1.66 -7.79 7.07
C PHE A 143 2.19 -7.10 5.81
N THR A 144 3.47 -6.74 5.78
CA THR A 144 4.07 -6.14 4.57
C THR A 144 4.04 -7.12 3.38
N PRO A 145 4.47 -8.39 3.48
CA PRO A 145 4.38 -9.33 2.36
C PRO A 145 2.93 -9.61 1.93
N LEU A 146 2.00 -9.71 2.89
CA LEU A 146 0.58 -9.86 2.60
C LEU A 146 0.05 -8.68 1.79
N ASN A 147 0.35 -7.44 2.19
CA ASN A 147 -0.06 -6.24 1.45
C ASN A 147 0.54 -6.19 0.03
N ILE A 148 1.78 -6.64 -0.16
CA ILE A 148 2.40 -6.74 -1.49
C ILE A 148 1.58 -7.67 -2.39
N VAL A 149 1.26 -8.87 -1.92
CA VAL A 149 0.49 -9.87 -2.68
C VAL A 149 -0.89 -9.32 -3.05
N LEU A 150 -1.61 -8.74 -2.10
CA LEU A 150 -2.93 -8.14 -2.33
C LEU A 150 -2.88 -6.98 -3.33
N SER A 151 -1.81 -6.19 -3.29
CA SER A 151 -1.60 -5.08 -4.22
C SER A 151 -1.38 -5.58 -5.65
N PHE A 152 -0.60 -6.65 -5.84
CA PHE A 152 -0.45 -7.28 -7.15
C PHE A 152 -1.78 -7.82 -7.70
N ILE A 153 -2.58 -8.49 -6.86
CA ILE A 153 -3.91 -8.98 -7.26
C ILE A 153 -4.81 -7.80 -7.66
N SER A 154 -4.80 -6.71 -6.88
CA SER A 154 -5.60 -5.51 -7.17
C SER A 154 -5.19 -4.83 -8.49
N ILE A 155 -3.89 -4.75 -8.78
CA ILE A 155 -3.38 -4.23 -10.07
C ILE A 155 -3.83 -5.13 -11.22
N TYR A 156 -3.68 -6.45 -11.09
CA TYR A 156 -4.13 -7.41 -12.11
C TYR A 156 -5.61 -7.24 -12.43
N LEU A 157 -6.47 -7.18 -11.41
CA LEU A 157 -7.90 -6.92 -11.58
C LEU A 157 -8.17 -5.57 -12.25
N GLY A 158 -7.37 -4.54 -11.96
CA GLY A 158 -7.46 -3.24 -12.62
C GLY A 158 -7.06 -3.24 -14.10
N ILE A 159 -6.11 -4.09 -14.50
CA ILE A 159 -5.73 -4.27 -15.90
C ILE A 159 -6.84 -5.03 -16.64
N THR A 160 -7.30 -6.16 -16.08
CA THR A 160 -8.38 -6.97 -16.66
C THR A 160 -9.64 -6.12 -16.87
N PHE A 161 -10.00 -5.30 -15.89
CA PHE A 161 -11.13 -4.39 -15.98
C PHE A 161 -11.07 -3.36 -17.12
N ARG A 162 -9.87 -2.91 -17.50
CA ARG A 162 -9.68 -1.91 -18.58
C ARG A 162 -9.44 -2.53 -19.96
N GLY A 163 -9.08 -3.81 -19.99
CA GLY A 163 -8.84 -4.57 -21.22
C GLY A 163 -10.09 -5.28 -21.76
N ILE A 164 -11.19 -5.24 -21.02
CA ILE A 164 -12.55 -5.63 -21.44
C ILE A 164 -13.26 -4.38 -21.95
#